data_AF-A0A4Q1A395-F1
#
_entry.id   AF-A0A4Q1A395-F1
#
_cell.length_a   1.000
_cell.length_b   1.000
_cell.length_c   1.000
_cell.angle_alpha   90.00
_cell.angle_beta   90.00
_cell.angle_gamma   90.00
#
_symmetry.space_group_name_H-M   'P 1'
#
loop_
_entity.id
_entity.type
_entity.pdbx_description
1 polymer ?
#
loop_
_entity_poly.entity_id
_entity_poly.type
_entity_poly.pdbx_seq_one_letter_code
_entity_poly.pdbx_strand_id
1 'polypeptide(L)'
;MLRFIYICLVTIVLVSCGTKSNLIQSEFANEKKQNTYDSCANFSYISLSDDIKYKKIFTEYINLDSSCKWNGVARGYFVSLFMDTIKAKSYKLVEKKEFKNLEVITYLVNEEFYINIINKYTVFEDKLMIDYSGIYSTYLIKQYDESYENIYLNKTRLDVDYFNSLVKFNFFKSYFSKEGSSIDR
;
A
#
# COMPACT_ATOMS: atom_id res chain seq x y z
N MET A 1 -6.95 50.41 44.50
CA MET A 1 -6.30 50.53 43.17
C MET A 1 -6.10 49.13 42.61
N LEU A 2 -7.01 48.66 41.76
CA LEU A 2 -6.95 47.32 41.18
C LEU A 2 -6.30 47.41 39.79
N ARG A 3 -5.16 46.74 39.62
CA ARG A 3 -4.33 46.81 38.42
C ARG A 3 -4.76 45.68 37.47
N PHE A 4 -5.45 46.01 36.39
CA PHE A 4 -5.86 45.04 35.37
C PHE A 4 -4.67 44.68 34.47
N ILE A 5 -4.29 43.41 34.45
CA ILE A 5 -3.32 42.85 33.50
C ILE A 5 -4.12 42.23 32.36
N TYR A 6 -4.08 42.86 31.19
CA TYR A 6 -4.62 42.29 29.96
C TYR A 6 -3.62 41.26 29.41
N ILE A 7 -3.95 39.97 29.53
CA ILE A 7 -3.21 38.90 28.86
C ILE A 7 -3.81 38.77 27.45
N CYS A 8 -3.07 39.26 26.46
CA CYS A 8 -3.41 39.10 25.05
C CYS A 8 -3.17 37.62 24.65
N LEU A 9 -4.25 36.87 24.47
CA LEU A 9 -4.23 35.48 24.03
C LEU A 9 -3.99 35.46 22.52
N VAL A 10 -2.72 35.40 22.11
CA VAL A 10 -2.34 35.26 20.70
C VAL A 10 -2.52 33.81 20.30
N THR A 11 -3.64 33.50 19.64
CA THR A 11 -3.87 32.21 19.00
C THR A 11 -3.09 32.17 17.68
N ILE A 12 -1.90 31.57 17.71
CA ILE A 12 -1.15 31.28 16.48
C ILE A 12 -1.85 30.11 15.79
N VAL A 13 -2.64 30.41 14.77
CA VAL A 13 -3.19 29.39 13.87
C VAL A 13 -2.09 29.02 12.86
N LEU A 14 -1.32 27.97 13.16
CA LEU A 14 -0.39 27.38 12.19
C LEU A 14 -1.21 26.63 11.13
N VAL A 15 -1.50 27.29 10.02
CA VAL A 15 -2.04 26.63 8.82
C VAL A 15 -0.87 25.92 8.13
N SER A 16 -0.60 24.68 8.53
CA SER A 16 0.34 23.82 7.79
C SER A 16 -0.25 23.51 6.42
N CYS A 17 0.23 24.21 5.39
CA CYS A 17 -0.05 23.86 3.99
C CYS A 17 0.83 22.68 3.60
N GLY A 18 0.39 21.47 3.95
CA GLY A 18 1.00 20.25 3.44
C GLY A 18 0.37 19.89 2.10
N THR A 19 1.17 19.73 1.05
CA THR A 19 0.73 19.06 -0.18
C THR A 19 0.27 17.64 0.19
N LYS A 20 -1.04 17.38 0.14
CA LYS A 20 -1.56 16.03 0.35
C LYS A 20 -1.07 15.14 -0.78
N SER A 21 -0.40 14.04 -0.45
CA SER A 21 -0.03 13.05 -1.47
C SER A 21 -1.28 12.51 -2.15
N ASN A 22 -1.24 12.44 -3.48
CA ASN A 22 -2.31 11.85 -4.29
C ASN A 22 -2.54 10.37 -3.95
N LEU A 23 -1.52 9.68 -3.42
CA LEU A 23 -1.63 8.26 -3.07
C LEU A 23 -2.50 8.01 -1.82
N ILE A 24 -2.59 8.99 -0.91
CA ILE A 24 -3.41 8.91 0.32
C ILE A 24 -4.91 9.00 0.01
N GLN A 25 -5.28 9.60 -1.12
CA GLN A 25 -6.67 9.78 -1.50
C GLN A 25 -7.38 8.43 -1.63
N SER A 26 -8.58 8.35 -1.05
CA SER A 26 -9.41 7.15 -1.15
C SER A 26 -9.90 7.01 -2.59
N GLU A 27 -9.71 5.82 -3.16
CA GLU A 27 -10.10 5.47 -4.53
C GLU A 27 -11.32 4.53 -4.54
N PHE A 28 -11.79 4.13 -3.35
CA PHE A 28 -12.76 3.04 -3.17
C PHE A 28 -13.86 3.44 -2.19
N ALA A 29 -15.07 3.00 -2.47
CA ALA A 29 -16.18 3.12 -1.53
C ALA A 29 -16.02 2.16 -0.33
N ASN A 30 -16.68 2.48 0.79
CA ASN A 30 -16.75 1.62 1.99
C ASN A 30 -15.39 1.19 2.57
N GLU A 31 -14.39 2.05 2.44
CA GLU A 31 -13.03 1.77 2.92
C GLU A 31 -12.95 1.91 4.45
N LYS A 32 -12.58 0.82 5.13
CA LYS A 32 -12.26 0.83 6.56
C LYS A 32 -10.76 0.91 6.74
N LYS A 33 -10.25 2.08 7.16
CA LYS A 33 -8.82 2.32 7.40
C LYS A 33 -8.44 2.02 8.85
N GLN A 34 -7.29 1.39 9.02
CA GLN A 34 -6.61 1.23 10.30
C GLN A 34 -5.17 1.73 10.17
N ASN A 35 -4.83 2.75 10.94
CA ASN A 35 -3.46 3.27 10.98
C ASN A 35 -2.49 2.19 11.49
N THR A 36 -1.28 2.22 10.95
CA THR A 36 -0.14 1.42 11.37
C THR A 36 1.01 2.35 11.75
N TYR A 37 1.90 1.90 12.62
CA TYR A 37 2.92 2.75 13.22
C TYR A 37 4.28 2.04 13.23
N ASP A 38 5.31 2.75 12.78
CA ASP A 38 6.72 2.41 12.91
C ASP A 38 7.50 3.74 12.97
N SER A 39 8.62 3.77 13.69
CA SER A 39 9.47 4.97 13.81
C SER A 39 10.00 5.51 12.48
N CYS A 40 10.08 4.66 11.45
CA CYS A 40 10.50 5.01 10.11
C CYS A 40 9.36 5.42 9.18
N ALA A 41 8.10 5.37 9.63
CA ALA A 41 6.95 5.76 8.83
C ALA A 41 6.36 7.08 9.34
N ASN A 42 6.36 8.11 8.49
CA ASN A 42 5.66 9.37 8.76
C ASN A 42 4.15 9.15 8.88
N PHE A 43 3.60 8.33 7.98
CA PHE A 43 2.20 7.95 8.01
C PHE A 43 2.01 6.62 7.29
N SER A 44 1.21 5.73 7.87
CA SER A 44 0.86 4.47 7.24
C SER A 44 -0.49 3.95 7.70
N TYR A 45 -1.15 3.19 6.83
CA TYR A 45 -2.40 2.52 7.15
C TYR A 45 -2.57 1.25 6.32
N ILE A 46 -3.39 0.34 6.84
CA ILE A 46 -4.01 -0.72 6.04
C ILE A 46 -5.50 -0.44 5.91
N SER A 47 -6.09 -0.90 4.82
CA SER A 47 -7.53 -0.84 4.64
C SER A 47 -8.05 -2.03 3.86
N LEU A 48 -9.30 -2.36 4.16
CA LEU A 48 -10.09 -3.26 3.34
C LEU A 48 -11.30 -2.47 2.86
N SER A 49 -11.53 -2.52 1.55
CA SER A 49 -12.68 -1.90 0.91
C SER A 49 -13.51 -2.97 0.22
N ASP A 50 -14.82 -2.72 0.17
CA ASP A 50 -15.78 -3.48 -0.62
C ASP A 50 -16.49 -2.50 -1.57
N ASP A 51 -15.83 -2.29 -2.71
CA ASP A 51 -16.26 -1.32 -3.70
C ASP A 51 -17.28 -1.92 -4.67
N ILE A 52 -18.30 -1.15 -5.02
CA ILE A 52 -19.37 -1.64 -5.92
C ILE A 52 -18.81 -2.04 -7.30
N LYS A 53 -17.85 -1.25 -7.81
CA LYS A 53 -17.24 -1.41 -9.15
C LYS A 53 -16.05 -2.36 -9.11
N TYR A 54 -15.16 -2.17 -8.14
CA TYR A 54 -13.86 -2.85 -8.07
C TYR A 54 -13.82 -4.03 -7.11
N LYS A 55 -14.92 -4.28 -6.39
CA LYS A 55 -15.08 -5.35 -5.41
C LYS A 55 -14.07 -5.20 -4.27
N LYS A 56 -13.72 -6.32 -3.64
CA LYS A 56 -12.79 -6.40 -2.53
C LYS A 56 -11.40 -5.91 -2.96
N ILE A 57 -10.88 -4.89 -2.30
CA ILE A 57 -9.49 -4.43 -2.43
C ILE A 57 -8.89 -4.29 -1.04
N PHE A 58 -7.76 -4.94 -0.81
CA PHE A 58 -6.89 -4.62 0.33
C PHE A 58 -5.85 -3.58 -0.10
N THR A 59 -5.59 -2.60 0.75
CA THR A 59 -4.55 -1.58 0.54
C THR A 59 -3.67 -1.46 1.77
N GLU A 60 -2.35 -1.40 1.57
CA GLU A 60 -1.39 -0.90 2.54
C GLU A 60 -0.71 0.35 1.95
N TYR A 61 -0.82 1.47 2.67
CA TYR A 61 -0.15 2.71 2.34
C TYR A 61 0.98 2.96 3.34
N ILE A 62 2.16 3.31 2.84
CA ILE A 62 3.35 3.57 3.64
C ILE A 62 4.03 4.82 3.10
N ASN A 63 4.18 5.83 3.94
CA ASN A 63 5.04 6.99 3.69
C ASN A 63 6.21 6.92 4.67
N LEU A 64 7.39 6.59 4.15
CA LEU A 64 8.62 6.52 4.93
C LEU A 64 9.14 7.92 5.25
N ASP A 65 9.77 8.05 6.42
CA ASP A 65 10.58 9.21 6.70
C ASP A 65 11.75 9.31 5.73
N SER A 66 12.14 10.53 5.38
CA SER A 66 13.25 10.80 4.47
C SER A 66 14.60 10.27 4.95
N SER A 67 14.75 10.03 6.26
CA SER A 67 15.93 9.38 6.84
C SER A 67 15.85 7.86 6.85
N CYS A 68 14.78 7.26 6.33
CA CYS A 68 14.58 5.82 6.24
C CYS A 68 14.49 5.35 4.80
N LYS A 69 14.83 4.08 4.58
CA LYS A 69 14.76 3.45 3.27
C LYS A 69 14.30 2.02 3.37
N TRP A 70 13.74 1.53 2.27
CA TRP A 70 13.52 0.10 2.07
C TRP A 70 14.87 -0.64 2.04
N ASN A 71 14.94 -1.79 2.71
CA ASN A 71 16.10 -2.68 2.68
C ASN A 71 16.08 -3.63 1.48
N GLY A 72 15.11 -3.45 0.59
CA GLY A 72 14.85 -4.24 -0.60
C GLY A 72 13.69 -3.63 -1.40
N VAL A 73 13.04 -4.41 -2.26
CA VAL A 73 11.91 -3.91 -3.06
C VAL A 73 10.61 -4.05 -2.26
N ALA A 74 9.93 -2.93 -1.98
CA ALA A 74 8.68 -2.85 -1.20
C ALA A 74 7.64 -3.89 -1.65
N ARG A 75 7.36 -3.93 -2.96
CA ARG A 75 6.44 -4.90 -3.57
C ARG A 75 6.87 -6.35 -3.36
N GLY A 76 8.18 -6.64 -3.38
CA GLY A 76 8.69 -7.98 -3.10
C GLY A 76 8.39 -8.42 -1.67
N TYR A 77 8.63 -7.56 -0.69
CA TYR A 77 8.28 -7.83 0.70
C TYR A 77 6.78 -8.02 0.90
N PHE A 78 5.97 -7.18 0.25
CA PHE A 78 4.52 -7.27 0.32
C PHE A 78 4.00 -8.62 -0.18
N VAL A 79 4.48 -9.06 -1.36
CA VAL A 79 4.12 -10.36 -1.93
C VAL A 79 4.56 -11.49 -1.01
N SER A 80 5.80 -11.45 -0.48
CA SER A 80 6.28 -12.49 0.45
C SER A 80 5.39 -12.58 1.69
N LEU A 81 5.12 -11.45 2.35
CA LEU A 81 4.27 -11.43 3.54
C LEU A 81 2.85 -11.92 3.23
N PHE A 82 2.28 -11.52 2.09
CA PHE A 82 0.96 -11.98 1.67
C PHE A 82 0.92 -13.50 1.48
N MET A 83 1.83 -14.05 0.66
CA MET A 83 1.89 -15.47 0.34
C MET A 83 2.16 -16.32 1.60
N ASP A 84 3.05 -15.85 2.48
CA ASP A 84 3.32 -16.50 3.78
C ASP A 84 2.08 -16.50 4.69
N THR A 85 1.37 -15.36 4.74
CA THR A 85 0.16 -15.21 5.58
C THR A 85 -0.94 -16.18 5.17
N ILE A 86 -1.18 -16.32 3.87
CA ILE A 86 -2.21 -17.21 3.34
C ILE A 86 -1.72 -18.66 3.25
N LYS A 87 -0.46 -18.93 3.64
CA LYS A 87 0.20 -20.23 3.58
C LYS A 87 0.14 -20.85 2.18
N ALA A 88 0.42 -20.04 1.16
CA ALA A 88 0.50 -20.51 -0.22
C ALA A 88 1.56 -21.61 -0.33
N LYS A 89 1.22 -22.73 -0.98
CA LYS A 89 2.16 -23.84 -1.24
C LYS A 89 3.08 -23.50 -2.40
N SER A 90 2.56 -22.77 -3.38
CA SER A 90 3.32 -22.27 -4.53
C SER A 90 2.68 -21.01 -5.09
N TYR A 91 3.47 -20.18 -5.75
CA TYR A 91 2.96 -19.08 -6.56
C TYR A 91 3.94 -18.78 -7.70
N LYS A 92 3.40 -18.40 -8.86
CA LYS A 92 4.16 -18.09 -10.07
C LYS A 92 3.71 -16.75 -10.63
N LEU A 93 4.67 -15.88 -10.96
CA LEU A 93 4.38 -14.68 -11.73
C LEU A 93 3.99 -15.11 -13.16
N VAL A 94 2.79 -14.72 -13.60
CA VAL A 94 2.29 -15.03 -14.94
C VAL A 94 2.21 -13.78 -15.83
N GLU A 95 2.14 -12.59 -15.23
CA GLU A 95 2.19 -11.34 -15.96
C GLU A 95 2.75 -10.22 -15.09
N LYS A 96 3.46 -9.29 -15.73
CA LYS A 96 3.94 -8.05 -15.14
C LYS A 96 3.75 -6.91 -16.13
N LYS A 97 3.09 -5.83 -15.70
CA LYS A 97 2.92 -4.58 -16.45
C LYS A 97 3.44 -3.43 -15.61
N GLU A 98 4.31 -2.60 -16.20
CA GLU A 98 4.93 -1.47 -15.50
C GLU A 98 4.75 -0.20 -16.31
N PHE A 99 4.26 0.85 -15.65
CA PHE A 99 3.99 2.14 -16.25
C PHE A 99 4.40 3.26 -15.30
N LYS A 100 5.52 3.94 -15.58
CA LYS A 100 6.05 5.01 -14.72
C LYS A 100 6.19 4.54 -13.25
N ASN A 101 5.25 4.97 -12.41
CA ASN A 101 5.19 4.79 -10.96
C ASN A 101 4.13 3.75 -10.55
N LEU A 102 3.73 2.88 -11.48
CA LEU A 102 2.72 1.84 -11.29
C LEU A 102 3.30 0.50 -11.76
N GLU A 103 3.21 -0.50 -10.90
CA GLU A 103 3.40 -1.91 -11.23
C GLU A 103 2.08 -2.66 -11.01
N VAL A 104 1.68 -3.49 -11.98
CA VAL A 104 0.57 -4.42 -11.86
C VAL A 104 1.10 -5.82 -12.18
N ILE A 105 0.99 -6.74 -11.23
CA ILE A 105 1.52 -8.10 -11.33
C ILE A 105 0.39 -9.09 -11.13
N THR A 106 0.30 -10.08 -12.01
CA THR A 106 -0.62 -11.21 -11.87
C THR A 106 0.17 -12.43 -11.42
N TYR A 107 -0.29 -13.06 -10.33
CA TYR A 107 0.24 -14.32 -9.83
C TYR A 107 -0.78 -15.44 -9.99
N LEU A 108 -0.29 -16.63 -10.36
CA LEU A 108 -1.00 -17.89 -10.22
C LEU A 108 -0.56 -18.56 -8.91
N VAL A 109 -1.47 -18.73 -7.97
CA VAL A 109 -1.24 -19.27 -6.62
C VAL A 109 -1.79 -20.69 -6.54
N ASN A 110 -1.00 -21.59 -5.97
CA ASN A 110 -1.32 -23.03 -5.84
C ASN A 110 -1.77 -23.68 -7.15
N GLU A 111 -1.25 -23.19 -8.28
CA GLU A 111 -1.60 -23.65 -9.64
C GLU A 111 -3.08 -23.51 -10.03
N GLU A 112 -3.89 -22.83 -9.22
CA GLU A 112 -5.35 -22.79 -9.37
C GLU A 112 -5.90 -21.36 -9.40
N PHE A 113 -5.43 -20.49 -8.50
CA PHE A 113 -6.05 -19.20 -8.25
C PHE A 113 -5.24 -18.04 -8.80
N TYR A 114 -5.91 -17.10 -9.47
CA TYR A 114 -5.28 -15.86 -9.93
C TYR A 114 -5.49 -14.74 -8.92
N ILE A 115 -4.45 -13.94 -8.71
CA ILE A 115 -4.50 -12.73 -7.89
C ILE A 115 -3.67 -11.62 -8.52
N ASN A 116 -4.15 -10.39 -8.39
CA ASN A 116 -3.43 -9.22 -8.85
C ASN A 116 -2.86 -8.43 -7.68
N ILE A 117 -1.58 -8.07 -7.79
CA ILE A 117 -0.86 -7.20 -6.87
C ILE A 117 -0.53 -5.92 -7.60
N ILE A 118 -0.80 -4.78 -6.96
CA ILE A 118 -0.52 -3.46 -7.52
C ILE A 118 0.44 -2.74 -6.58
N ASN A 119 1.45 -2.08 -7.14
CA ASN A 119 2.25 -1.10 -6.41
C ASN A 119 2.16 0.26 -7.13
N LYS A 120 1.67 1.28 -6.45
CA LYS A 120 1.83 2.68 -6.88
C LYS A 120 2.83 3.35 -5.95
N TYR A 121 3.88 3.95 -6.48
CA TYR A 121 4.99 4.40 -5.64
C TYR A 121 5.57 5.76 -6.05
N THR A 122 6.15 6.47 -5.09
CA THR A 122 7.03 7.62 -5.31
C THR A 122 8.40 7.31 -4.70
N VAL A 123 9.20 8.33 -4.39
CA VAL A 123 10.51 8.12 -3.74
C VAL A 123 10.36 7.59 -2.31
N PHE A 124 9.33 8.05 -1.58
CA PHE A 124 9.15 7.73 -0.16
C PHE A 124 7.79 7.11 0.16
N GLU A 125 6.92 6.97 -0.83
CA GLU A 125 5.56 6.50 -0.64
C GLU A 125 5.31 5.26 -1.48
N ASP A 126 4.71 4.24 -0.87
CA ASP A 126 4.21 3.04 -1.56
C ASP A 126 2.74 2.83 -1.17
N LYS A 127 1.91 2.57 -2.18
CA LYS A 127 0.53 2.12 -2.05
C LYS A 127 0.44 0.74 -2.68
N LEU A 128 0.54 -0.26 -1.81
CA LEU A 128 0.54 -1.68 -2.12
C LEU A 128 -0.90 -2.19 -2.02
N MET A 129 -1.38 -2.86 -3.05
CA MET A 129 -2.78 -3.33 -3.09
C MET A 129 -2.88 -4.77 -3.56
N ILE A 130 -3.91 -5.44 -3.06
CA ILE A 130 -4.36 -6.75 -3.53
C ILE A 130 -5.72 -6.53 -4.18
N ASP A 131 -5.79 -6.78 -5.48
CA ASP A 131 -7.03 -6.75 -6.25
C ASP A 131 -7.54 -8.18 -6.46
N TYR A 132 -8.52 -8.56 -5.63
CA TYR A 132 -9.09 -9.90 -5.62
C TYR A 132 -9.88 -10.18 -6.91
N SER A 133 -10.53 -9.17 -7.48
CA SER A 133 -11.34 -9.32 -8.69
C SER A 133 -10.53 -9.25 -9.99
N GLY A 134 -9.42 -8.50 -9.99
CA GLY A 134 -8.65 -8.17 -11.18
C GLY A 134 -9.26 -7.03 -12.01
N ILE A 135 -10.43 -6.51 -11.64
CA ILE A 135 -11.14 -5.46 -12.38
C ILE A 135 -10.38 -4.14 -12.28
N TYR A 136 -9.91 -3.78 -11.09
CA TYR A 136 -9.20 -2.52 -10.87
C TYR A 136 -7.84 -2.51 -11.54
N SER A 137 -7.12 -3.63 -11.47
CA SER A 137 -5.85 -3.87 -12.16
C SER A 137 -6.02 -3.71 -13.67
N THR A 138 -7.09 -4.29 -14.24
CA THR A 138 -7.43 -4.15 -15.66
C THR A 138 -7.71 -2.69 -16.02
N TYR A 139 -8.51 -2.01 -15.19
CA TYR A 139 -8.83 -0.60 -15.38
C TYR A 139 -7.57 0.27 -15.41
N LEU A 140 -6.64 0.05 -14.47
CA LEU A 140 -5.38 0.79 -14.38
C LEU A 140 -4.50 0.57 -15.62
N ILE A 141 -4.33 -0.68 -16.07
CA ILE A 141 -3.53 -0.98 -17.27
C ILE A 141 -4.15 -0.30 -18.49
N LYS A 142 -5.48 -0.35 -18.63
CA LYS A 142 -6.21 0.29 -19.74
C LYS A 142 -6.10 1.82 -19.79
N GLN A 143 -5.74 2.47 -18.69
CA GLN A 143 -5.43 3.91 -18.72
C GLN A 143 -4.12 4.23 -19.47
N TYR A 144 -3.26 3.24 -19.67
CA TYR A 144 -1.97 3.38 -20.38
C TYR A 144 -1.95 2.62 -21.72
N ASP A 145 -2.69 1.52 -21.81
CA ASP A 145 -2.83 0.72 -23.02
C ASP A 145 -4.31 0.33 -23.21
N GLU A 146 -5.04 1.14 -23.97
CA GLU A 146 -6.47 0.92 -24.24
C GLU A 146 -6.75 -0.43 -24.92
N SER A 147 -5.77 -0.97 -25.65
CA SER A 147 -5.88 -2.23 -26.38
C SER A 147 -5.69 -3.46 -25.48
N TYR A 148 -5.27 -3.27 -24.23
CA TYR A 148 -4.98 -4.36 -23.32
C TYR A 148 -6.21 -5.24 -23.03
N GLU A 149 -6.06 -6.54 -23.21
CA GLU A 149 -7.05 -7.55 -22.86
C GLU A 149 -6.55 -8.40 -21.68
N ASN A 150 -7.29 -8.39 -20.57
CA ASN A 150 -6.97 -9.22 -19.42
C ASN A 150 -7.53 -10.63 -19.58
N ILE A 151 -6.69 -11.55 -20.06
CA ILE A 151 -7.05 -12.97 -20.25
C ILE A 151 -7.28 -13.74 -18.93
N TYR A 152 -6.96 -13.14 -17.78
CA TYR A 152 -7.08 -13.76 -16.45
C TYR A 152 -8.36 -13.37 -15.70
N LEU A 153 -9.13 -12.40 -16.20
CA LEU A 153 -10.31 -11.88 -15.50
C LEU A 153 -11.41 -12.94 -15.31
N ASN A 154 -11.53 -13.85 -16.27
CA ASN A 154 -12.52 -14.94 -16.26
C ASN A 154 -11.98 -16.24 -15.61
N LYS A 155 -10.80 -16.21 -14.99
CA LYS A 155 -10.21 -17.37 -14.30
C LYS A 155 -10.62 -17.38 -12.83
N THR A 156 -10.48 -18.54 -12.19
CA THR A 156 -10.75 -18.69 -10.75
C THR A 156 -9.86 -17.74 -9.96
N ARG A 157 -10.49 -16.89 -9.14
CA ARG A 157 -9.81 -15.85 -8.36
C ARG A 157 -9.56 -16.33 -6.95
N LEU A 158 -8.42 -15.94 -6.39
CA LEU A 158 -8.17 -16.13 -4.97
C LEU A 158 -9.10 -15.19 -4.19
N ASP A 159 -9.86 -15.73 -3.23
CA ASP A 159 -10.63 -14.93 -2.27
C ASP A 159 -10.29 -15.39 -0.86
N VAL A 160 -9.51 -14.55 -0.18
CA VAL A 160 -9.02 -14.79 1.18
C VAL A 160 -9.06 -13.49 1.95
N ASP A 161 -9.23 -13.57 3.25
CA ASP A 161 -9.11 -12.41 4.12
C ASP A 161 -7.64 -12.19 4.48
N TYR A 162 -7.10 -11.05 4.04
CA TYR A 162 -5.76 -10.60 4.38
C TYR A 162 -5.84 -9.29 5.15
N PHE A 163 -5.18 -9.26 6.30
CA PHE A 163 -5.15 -8.07 7.17
C PHE A 163 -3.84 -7.97 7.95
N ASN A 164 -2.72 -8.19 7.26
CA ASN A 164 -1.36 -7.99 7.77
C ASN A 164 -0.74 -6.71 7.18
N SER A 165 0.41 -6.31 7.72
CA SER A 165 1.07 -5.04 7.38
C SER A 165 2.58 -5.18 7.43
N LEU A 166 3.27 -4.74 6.39
CA LEU A 166 4.72 -4.62 6.41
C LEU A 166 5.18 -3.76 7.58
N VAL A 167 4.50 -2.65 7.84
CA VAL A 167 4.83 -1.73 8.96
C VAL A 167 4.77 -2.45 10.31
N LYS A 168 3.69 -3.19 10.59
CA LYS A 168 3.55 -3.92 11.87
C LYS A 168 4.62 -5.01 12.05
N PHE A 169 5.05 -5.64 10.96
CA PHE A 169 6.05 -6.71 11.00
C PHE A 169 7.49 -6.20 10.80
N ASN A 170 7.69 -4.90 10.58
CA ASN A 170 8.99 -4.32 10.30
C ASN A 170 9.98 -4.51 11.45
N PHE A 171 9.52 -4.45 12.70
CA PHE A 171 10.37 -4.73 13.88
C PHE A 171 11.02 -6.13 13.84
N PHE A 172 10.34 -7.13 13.27
CA PHE A 172 10.84 -8.50 13.21
C PHE A 172 11.61 -8.80 11.91
N LYS A 173 11.20 -8.17 10.81
CA LYS A 173 11.63 -8.53 9.45
C LYS A 173 12.51 -7.49 8.78
N SER A 174 12.62 -6.29 9.37
CA SER A 174 13.46 -5.19 8.91
C SER A 174 13.28 -4.91 7.42
N TYR A 175 12.02 -4.79 6.97
CA TYR A 175 11.70 -4.46 5.58
C TYR A 175 12.23 -3.07 5.19
N PHE A 176 12.25 -2.15 6.15
CA PHE A 176 12.81 -0.81 6.01
C PHE A 176 13.47 -0.37 7.33
N SER A 177 14.47 0.51 7.24
CA SER A 177 15.20 1.02 8.40
C SER A 177 15.82 2.38 8.12
N LYS A 178 16.30 3.04 9.18
CA LYS A 178 16.99 4.31 9.09
C LYS A 178 18.29 4.18 8.30
N GLU A 179 18.61 5.16 7.47
CA GLU A 179 19.92 5.22 6.82
C GLU A 179 21.03 5.38 7.88
N GLY A 180 22.04 4.51 7.81
CA GLY A 180 23.12 4.46 8.78
C GLY A 180 22.86 3.54 9.98
N SER A 181 21.66 2.99 10.15
CA SER A 181 21.44 1.85 11.04
C SER A 181 21.69 0.55 10.28
N SER A 182 22.94 0.30 9.87
CA SER A 182 23.37 -1.07 9.57
C SER A 182 23.41 -1.81 10.89
N ILE A 183 22.36 -2.57 11.21
CA ILE A 183 22.54 -3.65 12.17
C ILE A 183 23.32 -4.71 11.40
N ASP A 184 24.63 -4.76 11.61
CA ASP A 184 25.43 -5.94 11.31
C ASP A 184 24.77 -7.11 12.03
N ARG A 185 24.11 -7.99 11.26
CA ARG A 185 23.57 -9.27 11.71
C ARG A 185 24.15 -10.38 10.86
#